data_AF-A0A2E5P7S1-F1
#
_entry.id   AF-A0A2E5P7S1-F1
#
_cell.length_a   1.000
_cell.length_b   1.000
_cell.length_c   1.000
_cell.angle_alpha   90.00
_cell.angle_beta   90.00
_cell.angle_gamma   90.00
#
_symmetry.space_group_name_H-M   'P 1'
#
loop_
_entity.id
_entity.type
_entity.pdbx_description
1 polymer ?
#
loop_
_entity_poly.entity_id
_entity_poly.type
_entity_poly.pdbx_seq_one_letter_code
_entity_poly.pdbx_strand_id
1 'polypeptide(L)'
;ALADVSYTAGAGIDNYVLTYDHAAGGWRAEAAVGGGSRPTVTTDNSGADATITNPAASVLEDIYLVDNGAAVVNITLPTVTGNSGYKAQIKRLGTANVTITPAGGTTIDGAANIVLSVQFASFTCVTDGTNWHII
;
A
#
# COMPACT_ATOMS: atom_id res chain seq x y z
N ALA A 1 38.98 5.91 12.61
CA ALA A 1 38.08 6.96 13.11
C ALA A 1 37.50 7.66 11.89
N LEU A 2 36.18 7.86 11.80
CA LEU A 2 35.67 8.85 10.85
C LEU A 2 36.18 10.20 11.39
N ALA A 3 37.04 10.87 10.63
CA ALA A 3 37.35 12.27 10.92
C ALA A 3 36.03 13.05 10.88
N ASP A 4 35.90 14.04 11.74
CA ASP A 4 34.67 14.83 11.81
C ASP A 4 34.34 15.42 10.44
N VAL A 5 33.06 15.39 10.05
CA VAL A 5 32.62 15.90 8.76
C VAL A 5 32.58 17.42 8.86
N SER A 6 33.62 18.10 8.36
CA SER A 6 33.61 19.55 8.25
C SER A 6 32.79 19.96 7.01
N TYR A 7 31.60 20.51 7.21
CA TYR A 7 30.78 21.12 6.16
C TYR A 7 30.44 22.57 6.54
N THR A 8 30.74 23.52 5.67
CA THR A 8 30.36 24.94 5.86
C THR A 8 29.04 25.21 5.16
N ALA A 9 27.98 25.34 5.94
CA ALA A 9 26.63 25.62 5.47
C ALA A 9 26.50 27.03 4.85
N GLY A 10 25.87 27.12 3.67
CA GLY A 10 25.34 28.38 3.13
C GLY A 10 23.97 28.72 3.74
N ALA A 11 23.49 29.94 3.51
CA ALA A 11 22.11 30.30 3.91
C ALA A 11 21.07 29.49 3.11
N GLY A 12 19.90 29.22 3.72
CA GLY A 12 18.77 28.59 3.04
C GLY A 12 18.78 27.05 2.97
N ILE A 13 19.56 26.38 3.83
CA ILE A 13 19.66 24.92 3.86
C ILE A 13 19.01 24.26 5.10
N ASP A 14 18.12 24.98 5.77
CA ASP A 14 17.37 24.43 6.91
C ASP A 14 16.55 23.21 6.47
N ASN A 15 16.56 22.13 7.28
CA ASN A 15 15.91 20.84 7.02
C ASN A 15 16.47 20.03 5.85
N TYR A 16 17.66 20.37 5.34
CA TYR A 16 18.39 19.52 4.40
C TYR A 16 19.15 18.42 5.16
N VAL A 17 19.46 17.33 4.45
CA VAL A 17 20.29 16.23 4.97
C VAL A 17 21.68 16.25 4.35
N LEU A 18 22.70 15.95 5.15
CA LEU A 18 24.06 15.74 4.63
C LEU A 18 24.14 14.38 3.96
N THR A 19 24.37 14.39 2.65
CA THR A 19 24.54 13.18 1.83
C THR A 19 25.94 13.17 1.24
N TYR A 20 26.63 12.03 1.31
CA TYR A 20 27.93 11.87 0.65
C TYR A 20 27.71 11.66 -0.85
N ASP A 21 28.25 12.56 -1.67
CA ASP A 21 28.25 12.47 -3.12
C ASP A 21 29.62 11.98 -3.59
N HIS A 22 29.69 10.74 -4.05
CA HIS A 22 30.93 10.14 -4.53
C HIS A 22 31.45 10.79 -5.82
N ALA A 23 30.56 11.29 -6.68
CA ALA A 23 30.95 11.96 -7.92
C ALA A 23 31.55 13.34 -7.64
N ALA A 24 31.02 14.06 -6.65
CA ALA A 24 31.56 15.33 -6.18
C ALA A 24 32.71 15.17 -5.17
N GLY A 25 32.95 13.95 -4.66
CA GLY A 25 34.03 13.63 -3.73
C GLY A 25 33.84 14.18 -2.31
N GLY A 26 32.60 14.46 -1.88
CA GLY A 26 32.37 15.15 -0.61
C GLY A 26 30.93 15.11 -0.10
N TRP A 27 30.74 15.63 1.10
CA TRP A 27 29.42 15.80 1.70
C TRP A 27 28.73 17.05 1.15
N ARG A 28 27.45 16.92 0.79
CA ARG A 28 26.60 18.01 0.31
C ARG A 28 25.28 18.04 1.07
N ALA A 29 24.70 19.23 1.22
CA ALA A 29 23.35 19.39 1.72
C ALA A 29 22.36 19.08 0.59
N GLU A 30 21.48 18.10 0.80
CA GLU A 30 20.43 17.71 -0.13
C GLU A 30 19.06 17.92 0.49
N ALA A 31 18.07 18.27 -0.33
CA ALA A 31 16.70 18.34 0.13
C ALA A 31 16.31 16.97 0.72
N ALA A 32 15.72 16.96 1.90
CA ALA A 32 15.26 15.72 2.51
C ALA A 32 14.12 15.11 1.66
N VAL A 33 14.47 14.13 0.82
CA VAL A 33 13.54 13.37 -0.02
C VAL A 33 13.27 12.01 0.65
N GLY A 34 12.38 11.97 1.64
CA GLY A 34 12.28 10.75 2.44
C GLY A 34 11.12 10.62 3.43
N GLY A 35 10.04 11.38 3.25
CA GLY A 35 8.82 11.14 4.02
C GLY A 35 8.02 9.99 3.42
N GLY A 36 7.71 8.97 4.22
CA GLY A 36 6.67 8.00 3.84
C GLY A 36 5.35 8.74 3.57
N SER A 37 4.66 8.39 2.49
CA SER A 37 3.32 8.92 2.24
C SER A 37 2.29 8.14 3.07
N ARG A 38 1.20 8.81 3.44
CA ARG A 38 0.03 8.12 4.02
C ARG A 38 -0.55 7.16 2.97
N PRO A 39 -1.12 6.02 3.37
CA PRO A 39 -1.85 5.14 2.45
C PRO A 39 -2.96 5.89 1.71
N THR A 40 -3.22 5.51 0.46
CA THR A 40 -4.38 6.03 -0.27
C THR A 40 -5.64 5.40 0.30
N VAL A 41 -6.68 6.21 0.49
CA VAL A 41 -8.02 5.72 0.88
C VAL A 41 -8.93 5.88 -0.32
N THR A 42 -9.40 4.77 -0.85
CA THR A 42 -10.38 4.72 -1.93
C THR A 42 -11.73 4.31 -1.36
N THR A 43 -12.77 5.06 -1.69
CA THR A 43 -14.15 4.69 -1.35
C THR A 43 -14.87 4.24 -2.62
N ASP A 44 -15.37 3.01 -2.62
CA ASP A 44 -16.21 2.46 -3.67
C ASP A 44 -17.67 2.44 -3.22
N ASN A 45 -18.48 3.28 -3.86
CA ASN A 45 -19.93 3.42 -3.65
C ASN A 45 -20.74 2.94 -4.86
N SER A 46 -20.12 2.20 -5.78
CA SER A 46 -20.75 1.83 -7.06
C SER A 46 -21.83 0.75 -6.91
N GLY A 47 -21.73 -0.10 -5.89
CA GLY A 47 -22.58 -1.29 -5.76
C GLY A 47 -22.33 -2.33 -6.85
N ALA A 48 -21.19 -2.25 -7.54
CA ALA A 48 -20.79 -3.17 -8.60
C ALA A 48 -19.49 -3.89 -8.23
N ASP A 49 -19.18 -4.96 -8.96
CA ASP A 49 -17.89 -5.63 -8.85
C ASP A 49 -16.75 -4.69 -9.28
N ALA A 50 -15.64 -4.74 -8.54
CA ALA A 50 -14.49 -3.90 -8.78
C ALA A 50 -13.18 -4.70 -8.70
N THR A 51 -12.16 -4.22 -9.42
CA THR A 51 -10.80 -4.75 -9.33
C THR A 51 -9.89 -3.66 -8.81
N ILE A 52 -9.13 -3.98 -7.76
CA ILE A 52 -8.07 -3.12 -7.26
C ILE A 52 -6.95 -3.11 -8.29
N THR A 53 -6.62 -1.92 -8.79
CA THR A 53 -5.54 -1.72 -9.76
C THR A 53 -4.20 -2.15 -9.16
N ASN A 54 -3.31 -2.66 -10.00
CA ASN A 54 -1.95 -2.97 -9.58
C ASN A 54 -1.25 -1.72 -9.03
N PRO A 55 -0.70 -1.75 -7.80
CA PRO A 55 -0.02 -0.61 -7.22
C PRO A 55 1.27 -0.29 -7.99
N ALA A 56 1.71 0.97 -7.92
CA ALA A 56 3.07 1.32 -8.32
C ALA A 56 4.06 0.78 -7.26
N ALA A 57 5.31 0.51 -7.64
CA ALA A 57 6.32 -0.06 -6.73
C ALA A 57 6.59 0.79 -5.47
N SER A 58 6.29 2.10 -5.50
CA SER A 58 6.41 3.00 -4.36
C SER A 58 5.23 2.94 -3.38
N VAL A 59 4.13 2.28 -3.76
CA VAL A 59 2.93 2.16 -2.94
C VAL A 59 3.03 0.87 -2.13
N LEU A 60 3.11 1.03 -0.81
CA LEU A 60 3.26 -0.08 0.13
C LEU A 60 1.93 -0.57 0.68
N GLU A 61 0.90 0.28 0.66
CA GLU A 61 -0.37 0.02 1.31
C GLU A 61 -1.48 0.90 0.75
N ASP A 62 -2.64 0.30 0.48
CA ASP A 62 -3.88 1.03 0.16
C ASP A 62 -5.06 0.52 1.01
N ILE A 63 -6.01 1.43 1.25
CA ILE A 63 -7.22 1.20 2.02
C ILE A 63 -8.42 1.36 1.10
N TYR A 64 -9.31 0.36 1.10
CA TYR A 64 -10.55 0.32 0.33
C TYR A 64 -11.76 0.28 1.27
N LEU A 65 -12.57 1.32 1.20
CA LEU A 65 -13.85 1.43 1.87
C LEU A 65 -14.95 1.06 0.89
N VAL A 66 -15.59 -0.08 1.08
CA VAL A 66 -16.58 -0.64 0.15
C VAL A 66 -17.97 -0.39 0.71
N ASP A 67 -18.62 0.66 0.22
CA ASP A 67 -20.01 0.99 0.50
C ASP A 67 -20.91 0.48 -0.64
N ASN A 68 -21.13 -0.83 -0.61
CA ASN A 68 -21.93 -1.54 -1.59
C ASN A 68 -23.46 -1.39 -1.40
N GLY A 69 -23.90 -0.55 -0.46
CA GLY A 69 -25.33 -0.46 -0.09
C GLY A 69 -25.91 -1.84 0.20
N ALA A 70 -26.98 -2.20 -0.52
CA ALA A 70 -27.62 -3.52 -0.42
C ALA A 70 -27.21 -4.51 -1.55
N ALA A 71 -26.24 -4.16 -2.40
CA ALA A 71 -25.78 -5.02 -3.48
C ALA A 71 -24.65 -5.95 -3.02
N VAL A 72 -24.72 -7.23 -3.36
CA VAL A 72 -23.56 -8.12 -3.18
C VAL A 72 -22.52 -7.78 -4.22
N VAL A 73 -21.27 -7.57 -3.81
CA VAL A 73 -20.17 -7.23 -4.71
C VAL A 73 -18.95 -8.13 -4.50
N ASN A 74 -18.20 -8.34 -5.58
CA ASN A 74 -16.90 -8.96 -5.57
C ASN A 74 -15.79 -7.92 -5.80
N ILE A 75 -14.84 -7.85 -4.87
CA ILE A 75 -13.64 -7.04 -4.95
C ILE A 75 -12.47 -7.96 -5.29
N THR A 76 -11.86 -7.72 -6.44
CA THR A 76 -10.70 -8.50 -6.89
C THR A 76 -9.41 -7.81 -6.45
N LEU A 77 -8.56 -8.49 -5.67
CA LEU A 77 -7.23 -8.01 -5.29
C LEU A 77 -6.31 -7.97 -6.52
N PRO A 78 -5.24 -7.13 -6.53
CA PRO A 78 -4.32 -7.10 -7.65
C PRO A 78 -3.52 -8.41 -7.78
N THR A 79 -2.80 -8.56 -8.89
CA THR A 79 -1.86 -9.68 -9.03
C THR A 79 -0.80 -9.63 -7.92
N VAL A 80 -0.33 -10.80 -7.49
CA VAL A 80 0.76 -10.92 -6.51
C VAL A 80 2.13 -10.66 -7.15
N THR A 81 2.27 -10.92 -8.46
CA THR A 81 3.56 -10.87 -9.15
C THR A 81 4.10 -9.45 -9.19
N GLY A 82 5.28 -9.24 -8.61
CA GLY A 82 5.94 -7.93 -8.54
C GLY A 82 5.48 -7.06 -7.36
N ASN A 83 4.59 -7.55 -6.50
CA ASN A 83 4.01 -6.77 -5.40
C ASN A 83 4.33 -7.31 -4.00
N SER A 84 5.30 -8.21 -3.85
CA SER A 84 5.69 -8.75 -2.53
C SER A 84 5.88 -7.63 -1.49
N GLY A 85 5.19 -7.74 -0.36
CA GLY A 85 5.17 -6.75 0.71
C GLY A 85 4.06 -5.69 0.63
N TYR A 86 3.32 -5.62 -0.48
CA TYR A 86 2.16 -4.73 -0.59
C TYR A 86 1.00 -5.21 0.30
N LYS A 87 0.41 -4.26 1.03
CA LYS A 87 -0.72 -4.49 1.94
C LYS A 87 -2.03 -3.93 1.37
N ALA A 88 -3.09 -4.72 1.43
CA ALA A 88 -4.43 -4.28 1.10
C ALA A 88 -5.33 -4.36 2.34
N GLN A 89 -5.98 -3.26 2.67
CA GLN A 89 -7.00 -3.18 3.72
C GLN A 89 -8.36 -2.94 3.08
N ILE A 90 -9.33 -3.81 3.35
CA ILE A 90 -10.68 -3.69 2.80
C ILE A 90 -11.67 -3.67 3.95
N LYS A 91 -12.56 -2.66 3.97
CA LYS A 91 -13.62 -2.54 4.97
C LYS A 91 -14.97 -2.46 4.28
N ARG A 92 -15.92 -3.30 4.73
CA ARG A 92 -17.30 -3.24 4.26
C ARG A 92 -18.08 -2.18 5.04
N LEU A 93 -18.70 -1.25 4.35
CA LEU A 93 -19.59 -0.23 4.92
C LEU A 93 -21.06 -0.51 4.66
N GLY A 94 -21.38 -1.14 3.52
CA GLY A 94 -22.74 -1.51 3.16
C GLY A 94 -23.32 -2.69 3.96
N THR A 95 -24.56 -3.04 3.64
CA THR A 95 -25.36 -4.05 4.35
C THR A 95 -25.25 -5.44 3.73
N ALA A 96 -25.02 -5.53 2.42
CA ALA A 96 -24.84 -6.80 1.72
C ALA A 96 -23.39 -7.30 1.77
N ASN A 97 -23.19 -8.58 1.47
CA ASN A 97 -21.87 -9.23 1.53
C ASN A 97 -20.87 -8.62 0.53
N VAL A 98 -19.62 -8.51 0.96
CA VAL A 98 -18.48 -8.20 0.09
C VAL A 98 -17.60 -9.45 0.02
N THR A 99 -17.41 -9.97 -1.18
CA THR A 99 -16.49 -11.10 -1.45
C THR A 99 -15.17 -10.53 -1.93
N ILE A 100 -14.06 -10.93 -1.31
CA ILE A 100 -12.71 -10.55 -1.70
C ILE A 100 -12.06 -11.76 -2.37
N THR A 101 -11.67 -11.61 -3.63
CA THR A 101 -11.08 -12.68 -4.45
C THR A 101 -9.70 -12.24 -4.96
N PRO A 102 -8.66 -13.05 -4.81
CA PRO A 102 -7.35 -12.71 -5.36
C PRO A 102 -7.30 -12.93 -6.88
N ALA A 103 -6.56 -12.08 -7.61
CA ALA A 103 -6.40 -12.25 -9.06
C ALA A 103 -5.52 -13.46 -9.43
N GLY A 104 -5.67 -13.93 -10.67
CA GLY A 104 -4.75 -14.91 -11.26
C GLY A 104 -4.83 -16.32 -10.67
N GLY A 105 -5.91 -16.66 -9.96
CA GLY A 105 -6.07 -17.99 -9.34
C GLY A 105 -5.14 -18.24 -8.16
N THR A 106 -4.56 -17.19 -7.59
CA THR A 106 -3.81 -17.24 -6.33
C THR A 106 -4.78 -17.43 -5.14
N THR A 107 -4.25 -17.50 -3.93
CA THR A 107 -5.06 -17.77 -2.73
C THR A 107 -4.85 -16.71 -1.64
N ILE A 108 -5.81 -16.64 -0.71
CA ILE A 108 -5.72 -15.90 0.54
C ILE A 108 -5.68 -16.96 1.66
N ASP A 109 -4.54 -17.19 2.29
CA ASP A 109 -4.33 -18.29 3.26
C ASP A 109 -4.83 -19.66 2.76
N GLY A 110 -4.58 -19.97 1.47
CA GLY A 110 -5.04 -21.20 0.83
C GLY A 110 -6.52 -21.21 0.43
N ALA A 111 -7.32 -20.20 0.80
CA ALA A 111 -8.68 -20.03 0.36
C ALA A 111 -8.76 -19.29 -0.99
N ALA A 112 -9.75 -19.65 -1.82
CA ALA A 112 -9.99 -18.97 -3.09
C ALA A 112 -10.63 -17.58 -2.94
N ASN A 113 -11.26 -17.30 -1.80
CA ASN A 113 -11.85 -15.99 -1.48
C ASN A 113 -12.12 -15.88 0.02
N ILE A 114 -12.35 -14.66 0.48
CA ILE A 114 -12.86 -14.32 1.82
C ILE A 114 -14.16 -13.53 1.67
N VAL A 115 -15.15 -13.79 2.53
CA VAL A 115 -16.41 -13.04 2.52
C VAL A 115 -16.54 -12.23 3.81
N LEU A 116 -16.64 -10.91 3.68
CA LEU A 116 -17.06 -10.04 4.77
C LEU A 116 -18.60 -10.06 4.86
N SER A 117 -19.12 -10.82 5.83
CA SER A 117 -20.57 -11.00 6.07
C SER A 117 -21.14 -10.11 7.18
N VAL A 118 -20.28 -9.50 8.00
CA VAL A 118 -20.65 -8.58 9.09
C VAL A 118 -20.40 -7.13 8.67
N GLN A 119 -21.36 -6.24 8.95
CA GLN A 119 -21.23 -4.83 8.57
C GLN A 119 -20.11 -4.18 9.39
N PHE A 120 -19.31 -3.34 8.74
CA PHE A 120 -18.12 -2.70 9.32
C PHE A 120 -16.97 -3.66 9.67
N ALA A 121 -17.07 -4.93 9.30
CA ALA A 121 -15.92 -5.82 9.31
C ALA A 121 -14.87 -5.36 8.31
N SER A 122 -13.61 -5.59 8.66
CA SER A 122 -12.45 -5.34 7.81
C SER A 122 -11.64 -6.60 7.64
N PHE A 123 -10.92 -6.63 6.52
CA PHE A 123 -9.97 -7.65 6.14
C PHE A 123 -8.66 -6.96 5.77
N THR A 124 -7.56 -7.43 6.33
CA THR A 124 -6.22 -6.95 6.02
C THR A 124 -5.39 -8.12 5.55
N CYS A 125 -4.66 -7.92 4.45
CA CYS A 125 -3.75 -8.92 3.94
C CYS A 125 -2.48 -8.31 3.35
N VAL A 126 -1.44 -9.12 3.25
CA VAL A 126 -0.17 -8.80 2.59
C VAL A 126 0.18 -9.91 1.59
N THR A 127 0.76 -9.56 0.44
CA THR A 127 1.26 -10.58 -0.48
C THR A 127 2.74 -10.87 -0.28
N ASP A 128 3.13 -12.13 -0.44
CA ASP A 128 4.53 -12.59 -0.50
C ASP A 128 5.08 -12.68 -1.94
N GLY A 129 4.32 -12.19 -2.92
CA GLY A 129 4.63 -12.32 -4.34
C GLY A 129 4.08 -13.58 -5.02
N THR A 130 3.46 -14.50 -4.26
CA THR A 130 2.86 -15.75 -4.75
C THR A 130 1.41 -15.93 -4.29
N ASN A 131 1.09 -15.58 -3.05
CA ASN A 131 -0.25 -15.62 -2.47
C ASN A 131 -0.46 -14.39 -1.56
N TRP A 132 -1.67 -14.28 -1.02
CA TRP A 132 -2.03 -13.32 0.02
C TRP A 132 -2.13 -14.01 1.37
N HIS A 133 -1.74 -13.30 2.42
CA HIS A 133 -1.74 -13.77 3.81
C HIS A 133 -2.49 -12.79 4.70
N ILE A 134 -3.37 -13.29 5.57
CA ILE A 134 -4.12 -12.46 6.52
C ILE A 134 -3.19 -12.07 7.68
N ILE A 135 -3.27 -10.80 8.14
CA ILE A 135 -2.44 -10.26 9.23
C ILE A 135 -3.26 -9.54 10.31
#